data_AF-A0A6N9C2U7-F1
#
_entry.id   AF-A0A6N9C2U7-F1
#
_cell.length_a   1.000
_cell.length_b   1.000
_cell.length_c   1.000
_cell.angle_alpha   90.00
_cell.angle_beta   90.00
_cell.angle_gamma   90.00
#
_symmetry.space_group_name_H-M   'P 1'
#
loop_
_entity.id
_entity.type
_entity.pdbx_description
1 polymer ?
#
loop_
_entity_poly.entity_id
_entity_poly.type
_entity_poly.pdbx_seq_one_letter_code
_entity_poly.pdbx_strand_id
1 'polypeptide(L)'
;MPSLPWGEPAAGVDLSPLLPVQLAVVALAGAFATRLGPVVGAGALGGVVGGLLILGGFGFAWDAPGLSVDHAILYALLGWELVVFAGISVAVYTLAGGRLAGTLAMLLVLLWDACAVSLGFEHVLYRPGLPETPDLQVTVGAYWSAFAVLLVLFAQARQRFMPRVRSAAAVAGVTWVGLGVWIFYNTNVLHPYETAADIAAYRAEYETRFGRFSELPTPRVLALDLAVDIHREGREIRSRGSMLLGNTGATRITEFIVSFPRALHVNALSIPATPVEQADALGARRYVFDPPLRPTERVRMTFDVVRKYREDRTFVAAGDILPFPGYDAALEAADSLRLGVQLGTPLDHEGVAPGRLLRAWRENDRGYFEYEAEGVTWSRLAFGSRRPCGHAQSARVESDGNSRVEGGGGAQALVSCDGAVRHRHGVGGGEEPLVR
;
A
#
# COMPACT_ATOMS: atom_id res chain seq x y z
N MET A 1 -35.53 55.27 39.24
CA MET A 1 -35.87 54.59 37.97
C MET A 1 -34.67 54.68 37.03
N PRO A 2 -34.23 53.61 36.37
CA PRO A 2 -34.13 52.23 36.85
C PRO A 2 -32.70 51.67 36.67
N SER A 3 -32.34 50.76 37.57
CA SER A 3 -31.43 49.64 37.31
C SER A 3 -31.86 48.84 36.09
N LEU A 4 -30.93 48.19 35.38
CA LEU A 4 -31.04 46.91 34.64
C LEU A 4 -29.73 46.72 33.83
N PRO A 5 -29.36 45.51 33.36
CA PRO A 5 -29.11 44.29 34.14
C PRO A 5 -27.83 43.55 33.63
N TRP A 6 -27.35 42.62 34.46
CA TRP A 6 -26.61 41.40 34.14
C TRP A 6 -26.37 41.02 32.66
N GLY A 7 -25.09 40.83 32.33
CA GLY A 7 -24.52 39.51 32.03
C GLY A 7 -24.62 39.00 30.59
N GLU A 8 -23.47 38.93 29.90
CA GLU A 8 -23.15 37.84 28.98
C GLU A 8 -21.64 37.50 29.05
N PRO A 9 -21.28 36.22 28.84
CA PRO A 9 -20.00 35.66 29.23
C PRO A 9 -18.92 35.97 28.20
N ALA A 10 -17.68 36.20 28.67
CA ALA A 10 -16.52 36.03 27.81
C ALA A 10 -16.55 34.58 27.31
N ALA A 11 -16.86 34.40 26.03
CA ALA A 11 -16.78 33.14 25.34
C ALA A 11 -15.34 32.64 25.47
N GLY A 12 -15.09 31.81 26.47
CA GLY A 12 -13.94 30.92 26.48
C GLY A 12 -14.11 30.07 25.24
N VAL A 13 -13.29 30.33 24.23
CA VAL A 13 -13.11 29.40 23.14
C VAL A 13 -12.66 28.10 23.79
N ASP A 14 -13.56 27.13 23.85
CA ASP A 14 -13.23 25.79 24.29
C ASP A 14 -12.33 25.19 23.22
N LEU A 15 -11.02 25.18 23.50
CA LEU A 15 -9.99 24.58 22.66
C LEU A 15 -9.90 23.05 22.87
N SER A 16 -10.81 22.46 23.66
CA SER A 16 -10.90 21.01 23.84
C SER A 16 -11.03 20.19 22.54
N PRO A 17 -11.62 20.68 21.41
CA PRO A 17 -11.70 19.89 20.19
C PRO A 17 -10.47 20.00 19.28
N LEU A 18 -9.45 20.81 19.64
CA LEU A 18 -8.22 21.00 18.84
C LEU A 18 -7.01 20.24 19.37
N LEU A 19 -7.17 19.45 20.44
CA LEU A 19 -6.09 18.60 20.93
C LEU A 19 -6.02 17.34 20.05
N PRO A 20 -5.00 17.17 19.18
CA PRO A 20 -4.75 15.88 18.57
C PRO A 20 -4.66 14.82 19.68
N VAL A 21 -5.13 13.62 19.40
CA VAL A 21 -5.12 12.45 20.31
C VAL A 21 -3.77 12.28 21.03
N GLN A 22 -2.67 12.67 20.36
CA GLN A 22 -1.30 12.67 20.88
C GLN A 22 -1.05 13.64 22.04
N LEU A 23 -1.67 14.83 22.07
CA LEU A 23 -1.53 15.80 23.17
C LEU A 23 -2.38 15.44 24.40
N ALA A 24 -3.52 14.78 24.20
CA ALA A 24 -4.32 14.24 25.30
C ALA A 24 -3.57 13.14 26.08
N VAL A 25 -2.75 12.33 25.38
CA VAL A 25 -1.86 11.33 25.99
C VAL A 25 -0.79 11.97 26.86
N VAL A 26 -0.24 13.13 26.48
CA VAL A 26 0.75 13.87 27.30
C VAL A 26 0.12 14.40 28.60
N ALA A 27 -1.11 14.91 28.52
CA ALA A 27 -1.84 15.37 29.70
C ALA A 27 -2.18 14.21 30.68
N LEU A 28 -2.56 13.05 30.14
CA LEU A 28 -2.84 11.84 30.92
C LEU A 28 -1.56 11.21 31.48
N ALA A 29 -0.47 11.16 30.72
CA ALA A 29 0.81 10.61 31.16
C ALA A 29 1.45 11.44 32.29
N GLY A 30 1.31 12.77 32.23
CA GLY A 30 1.80 13.68 33.28
C GLY A 30 1.05 13.53 34.62
N ALA A 31 -0.24 13.16 34.58
CA ALA A 31 -1.01 12.85 35.78
C ALA A 31 -0.69 11.46 36.35
N PHE A 32 -0.35 10.50 35.48
CA PHE A 32 -0.03 9.11 35.85
C PHE A 32 1.37 8.91 36.46
N ALA A 33 2.34 9.77 36.12
CA ALA A 33 3.75 9.59 36.47
C ALA A 33 4.10 9.72 37.97
N THR A 34 3.13 10.02 38.85
CA THR A 34 3.40 10.26 40.28
C THR A 34 3.17 9.05 41.21
N ARG A 35 2.71 7.89 40.71
CA ARG A 35 2.50 6.69 41.56
C ARG A 35 3.02 5.38 40.95
N LEU A 36 4.24 5.03 41.38
CA LEU A 36 4.84 3.72 41.66
C LEU A 36 4.43 2.46 40.84
N GLY A 37 5.46 1.75 40.38
CA GLY A 37 5.65 0.28 40.32
C GLY A 37 4.44 -0.62 40.01
N PRO A 38 3.48 -0.82 40.95
CA PRO A 38 2.28 -1.64 40.71
C PRO A 38 1.38 -1.14 39.56
N VAL A 39 1.41 0.16 39.26
CA VAL A 39 0.65 0.77 38.17
C VAL A 39 1.21 0.41 36.79
N VAL A 40 2.47 -0.02 36.69
CA VAL A 40 3.07 -0.45 35.41
C VAL A 40 2.52 -1.81 34.98
N GLY A 41 2.30 -2.73 35.94
CA GLY A 41 1.61 -3.99 35.68
C GLY A 41 0.13 -3.76 35.36
N ALA A 42 -0.56 -2.91 36.14
CA ALA A 42 -1.97 -2.58 35.93
C ALA A 42 -2.24 -1.66 34.72
N GLY A 43 -1.23 -0.91 34.24
CA GLY A 43 -1.31 -0.03 33.07
C GLY A 43 -1.00 -0.77 31.77
N ALA A 44 -0.08 -1.75 31.80
CA ALA A 44 0.05 -2.71 30.71
C ALA A 44 -1.19 -3.62 30.61
N LEU A 45 -1.68 -4.14 31.75
CA LEU A 45 -2.96 -4.85 31.79
C LEU A 45 -4.12 -3.92 31.43
N GLY A 46 -4.10 -2.65 31.83
CA GLY A 46 -5.14 -1.66 31.57
C GLY A 46 -5.13 -1.14 30.13
N GLY A 47 -3.97 -1.14 29.46
CA GLY A 47 -3.85 -0.89 28.04
C GLY A 47 -4.31 -2.08 27.21
N VAL A 48 -3.99 -3.31 27.64
CA VAL A 48 -4.50 -4.54 27.00
C VAL A 48 -5.99 -4.70 27.26
N VAL A 49 -6.47 -4.48 28.49
CA VAL A 49 -7.89 -4.51 28.87
C VAL A 49 -8.63 -3.32 28.28
N GLY A 50 -8.01 -2.14 28.20
CA GLY A 50 -8.58 -0.97 27.52
C GLY A 50 -8.69 -1.20 26.02
N GLY A 51 -7.68 -1.79 25.38
CA GLY A 51 -7.74 -2.24 23.99
C GLY A 51 -8.80 -3.32 23.79
N LEU A 52 -8.89 -4.31 24.68
CA LEU A 52 -9.91 -5.37 24.67
C LEU A 52 -11.33 -4.86 25.00
N LEU A 53 -11.47 -3.80 25.81
CA LEU A 53 -12.73 -3.12 26.13
C LEU A 53 -13.13 -2.14 25.02
N ILE A 54 -12.19 -1.60 24.26
CA ILE A 54 -12.47 -0.87 23.03
C ILE A 54 -12.89 -1.87 21.96
N LEU A 55 -12.21 -3.02 21.82
CA LEU A 55 -12.60 -4.15 20.96
C LEU A 55 -13.97 -4.72 21.35
N GLY A 56 -14.23 -4.93 22.64
CA GLY A 56 -15.48 -5.47 23.16
C GLY A 56 -16.60 -4.44 23.25
N GLY A 57 -16.29 -3.19 23.57
CA GLY A 57 -17.24 -2.08 23.68
C GLY A 57 -17.74 -1.60 22.33
N PHE A 58 -16.91 -1.56 21.29
CA PHE A 58 -17.38 -1.32 19.94
C PHE A 58 -18.07 -2.53 19.32
N GLY A 59 -17.63 -3.76 19.63
CA GLY A 59 -18.33 -4.99 19.23
C GLY A 59 -19.71 -5.15 19.87
N PHE A 60 -19.98 -4.48 21.00
CA PHE A 60 -21.26 -4.53 21.72
C PHE A 60 -22.15 -3.30 21.47
N ALA A 61 -21.57 -2.13 21.16
CA ALA A 61 -22.31 -0.88 20.92
C ALA A 61 -22.84 -0.75 19.48
N TRP A 62 -22.24 -1.45 18.52
CA TRP A 62 -22.80 -1.61 17.19
C TRP A 62 -22.89 -3.10 16.87
N ASP A 63 -24.12 -3.61 16.86
CA ASP A 63 -24.51 -4.93 16.32
C ASP A 63 -24.26 -4.95 14.80
N ALA A 64 -22.99 -4.82 14.41
CA ALA A 64 -22.52 -4.76 13.04
C ALA A 64 -22.03 -6.16 12.65
N PRO A 65 -22.88 -7.00 12.03
CA PRO A 65 -22.45 -8.28 11.47
C PRO A 65 -21.50 -8.00 10.31
N GLY A 66 -20.20 -7.97 10.58
CA GLY A 66 -19.21 -7.66 9.54
C GLY A 66 -17.82 -7.19 9.98
N LEU A 67 -17.51 -7.12 11.28
CA LEU A 67 -16.14 -6.88 11.75
C LEU A 67 -15.24 -8.06 11.33
N SER A 68 -14.68 -7.97 10.11
CA SER A 68 -13.67 -8.91 9.63
C SER A 68 -12.45 -8.86 10.55
N VAL A 69 -11.76 -9.99 10.69
CA VAL A 69 -10.52 -10.12 11.48
C VAL A 69 -9.52 -9.00 11.15
N ASP A 70 -9.53 -8.52 9.91
CA ASP A 70 -8.68 -7.43 9.41
C ASP A 70 -8.90 -6.10 10.16
N HIS A 71 -10.15 -5.76 10.48
CA HIS A 71 -10.45 -4.53 11.22
C HIS A 71 -9.95 -4.62 12.67
N ALA A 72 -10.09 -5.78 13.31
CA ALA A 72 -9.57 -6.00 14.66
C ALA A 72 -8.04 -5.91 14.71
N ILE A 73 -7.35 -6.39 13.66
CA ILE A 73 -5.90 -6.26 13.50
C ILE A 73 -5.51 -4.79 13.36
N LEU A 74 -6.18 -4.01 12.51
CA LEU A 74 -5.89 -2.57 12.34
C LEU A 74 -6.02 -1.79 13.65
N TYR A 75 -7.06 -2.07 14.46
CA TYR A 75 -7.24 -1.43 15.76
C TYR A 75 -6.17 -1.88 16.79
N ALA A 76 -5.77 -3.15 16.77
CA ALA A 76 -4.68 -3.65 17.62
C ALA A 76 -3.33 -2.99 17.26
N LEU A 77 -3.08 -2.76 15.97
CA LEU A 77 -1.90 -2.08 15.46
C LEU A 77 -1.89 -0.58 15.81
N LEU A 78 -3.05 0.10 15.75
CA LEU A 78 -3.16 1.50 16.19
C LEU A 78 -3.01 1.65 17.71
N GLY A 79 -3.60 0.73 18.49
CA GLY A 79 -3.46 0.71 19.94
C GLY A 79 -2.03 0.42 20.41
N TRP A 80 -1.27 -0.35 19.63
CA TRP A 80 0.12 -0.67 19.88
C TRP A 80 1.02 0.57 19.95
N GLU A 81 0.88 1.49 18.99
CA GLU A 81 1.72 2.70 18.94
C GLU A 81 1.57 3.53 20.21
N LEU A 82 0.35 3.67 20.72
CA LEU A 82 0.06 4.37 21.97
C LEU A 82 0.77 3.73 23.17
N VAL A 83 0.86 2.39 23.22
CA VAL A 83 1.56 1.67 24.29
C VAL A 83 3.06 1.94 24.24
N VAL A 84 3.67 1.94 23.05
CA VAL A 84 5.08 2.27 22.86
C VAL A 84 5.37 3.70 23.30
N PHE A 85 4.58 4.67 22.85
CA PHE A 85 4.72 6.07 23.25
C PHE A 85 4.50 6.28 24.75
N ALA A 86 3.56 5.56 25.38
CA ALA A 86 3.38 5.59 26.82
C ALA A 86 4.62 5.07 27.56
N GLY A 87 5.22 3.96 27.09
CA GLY A 87 6.46 3.42 27.65
C GLY A 87 7.64 4.39 27.54
N ILE A 88 7.82 5.00 26.37
CA ILE A 88 8.83 6.04 26.14
C ILE A 88 8.58 7.24 27.07
N SER A 89 7.34 7.71 27.17
CA SER A 89 6.97 8.83 28.03
C SER A 89 7.33 8.56 29.50
N VAL A 90 6.95 7.39 30.04
CA VAL A 90 7.31 7.02 31.43
C VAL A 90 8.83 7.01 31.62
N ALA A 91 9.60 6.45 30.68
CA ALA A 91 11.06 6.44 30.77
C ALA A 91 11.66 7.86 30.71
N VAL A 92 11.15 8.72 29.82
CA VAL A 92 11.61 10.11 29.69
C VAL A 92 11.34 10.90 30.98
N TYR A 93 10.12 10.84 31.52
CA TYR A 93 9.77 11.56 32.75
C TYR A 93 10.57 11.05 33.96
N THR A 94 10.83 9.74 34.04
CA THR A 94 11.62 9.16 35.14
C THR A 94 13.10 9.51 35.05
N LEU A 95 13.66 9.63 33.84
CA LEU A 95 15.07 10.00 33.62
C LEU A 95 15.31 11.51 33.76
N ALA A 96 14.35 12.34 33.39
CA ALA A 96 14.49 13.81 33.41
C ALA A 96 14.50 14.40 34.83
N GLY A 97 14.07 13.66 35.85
CA GLY A 97 14.14 14.07 37.26
C GLY A 97 13.21 15.22 37.67
N GLY A 98 12.42 15.78 36.75
CA GLY A 98 11.49 16.87 37.02
C GLY A 98 10.42 17.04 35.94
N ARG A 99 9.25 17.59 36.31
CA ARG A 99 8.07 17.71 35.43
C ARG A 99 8.35 18.54 34.17
N LEU A 100 8.97 19.71 34.33
CA LEU A 100 9.28 20.60 33.19
C LEU A 100 10.29 19.97 32.23
N ALA A 101 11.35 19.38 32.77
CA ALA A 101 12.38 18.70 31.96
C ALA A 101 11.80 17.49 31.21
N GLY A 102 10.96 16.69 31.87
CA GLY A 102 10.27 15.56 31.24
C GLY A 102 9.29 16.00 30.15
N THR A 103 8.51 17.05 30.39
CA THR A 103 7.61 17.61 29.37
C THR A 103 8.39 18.14 28.17
N LEU A 104 9.46 18.89 28.39
CA LEU A 104 10.28 19.42 27.30
C LEU A 104 10.95 18.29 26.50
N ALA A 105 11.49 17.27 27.17
CA ALA A 105 12.07 16.11 26.52
C ALA A 105 11.02 15.31 25.72
N MET A 106 9.81 15.12 26.25
CA MET A 106 8.73 14.44 25.53
C MET A 106 8.25 15.26 24.33
N LEU A 107 8.16 16.59 24.46
CA LEU A 107 7.86 17.47 23.33
C LEU A 107 8.91 17.35 22.22
N LEU A 108 10.19 17.20 22.57
CA LEU A 108 11.24 16.95 21.57
C LEU A 108 11.08 15.60 20.86
N VAL A 109 10.66 14.54 21.57
CA VAL A 109 10.38 13.24 20.96
C VAL A 109 9.20 13.32 20.00
N LEU A 110 8.12 14.01 20.37
CA LEU A 110 6.96 14.21 19.50
C LEU A 110 7.28 15.12 18.31
N LEU A 111 8.07 16.17 18.53
CA LEU A 111 8.54 17.05 17.46
C LEU A 111 9.44 16.28 16.48
N TRP A 112 10.32 15.40 17.00
CA TRP A 112 11.10 14.51 16.16
C TRP A 112 10.19 13.63 15.30
N ASP A 113 9.21 12.95 15.89
CA ASP A 113 8.31 12.08 15.12
C ASP A 113 7.52 12.85 14.03
N ALA A 114 7.10 14.08 14.35
CA ALA A 114 6.38 14.96 13.41
C ALA A 114 7.27 15.51 12.27
N CYS A 115 8.56 15.78 12.55
CA CYS A 115 9.45 16.45 11.60
C CYS A 115 10.50 15.53 10.96
N ALA A 116 10.69 14.31 11.47
CA ALA A 116 11.73 13.38 11.01
C ALA A 116 11.67 13.15 9.50
N VAL A 117 10.48 12.97 8.94
CA VAL A 117 10.25 12.82 7.49
C VAL A 117 10.76 14.03 6.72
N SER A 118 10.34 15.23 7.12
CA SER A 118 10.73 16.48 6.46
C SER A 118 12.23 16.76 6.54
N LEU A 119 12.93 16.15 7.50
CA LEU A 119 14.38 16.22 7.68
C LEU A 119 15.14 15.09 6.95
N GLY A 120 14.45 14.19 6.24
CA GLY A 120 15.03 13.04 5.54
C GLY A 120 15.23 11.79 6.40
N PHE A 121 14.74 11.77 7.63
CA PHE A 121 14.74 10.60 8.53
C PHE A 121 13.45 9.77 8.37
N GLU A 122 13.22 9.30 7.16
CA GLU A 122 12.00 8.58 6.79
C GLU A 122 12.05 7.09 7.15
N HIS A 123 13.23 6.58 7.50
CA HIS A 123 13.42 5.15 7.74
C HIS A 123 12.67 4.69 9.00
N VAL A 124 12.04 3.52 8.93
CA VAL A 124 11.24 2.88 10.01
C VAL A 124 12.01 2.65 11.33
N LEU A 125 13.34 2.79 11.30
CA LEU A 125 14.21 2.65 12.47
C LEU A 125 14.31 3.93 13.31
N TYR A 126 13.96 5.07 12.72
CA TYR A 126 14.04 6.40 13.37
C TYR A 126 12.68 6.93 13.82
N ARG A 127 11.58 6.33 13.34
CA ARG A 127 10.21 6.75 13.64
C ARG A 127 9.45 5.63 14.36
N PRO A 128 8.98 5.87 15.60
CA PRO A 128 8.08 4.95 16.27
C PRO A 128 6.75 4.92 15.54
N GLY A 129 6.47 3.80 14.88
CA GLY A 129 5.25 3.60 14.12
C GLY A 129 5.32 2.33 13.30
N LEU A 130 4.16 1.85 12.85
CA LEU A 130 4.09 0.66 12.03
C LEU A 130 4.18 1.01 10.54
N PRO A 131 5.04 0.32 9.77
CA PRO A 131 5.09 0.54 8.32
C PRO A 131 3.80 0.08 7.66
N GLU A 132 3.48 0.67 6.50
CA GLU A 132 2.34 0.24 5.69
C GLU A 132 2.50 -1.21 5.17
N THR A 133 3.75 -1.67 5.00
CA THR A 133 4.05 -3.01 4.50
C THR A 133 3.80 -4.09 5.58
N PRO A 134 2.83 -5.01 5.40
CA PRO A 134 2.44 -5.99 6.41
C PRO A 134 3.59 -6.85 6.93
N ASP A 135 4.50 -7.25 6.04
CA ASP A 135 5.63 -8.16 6.35
C ASP A 135 6.55 -7.65 7.46
N LEU A 136 6.70 -6.32 7.56
CA LEU A 136 7.60 -5.68 8.53
C LEU A 136 6.87 -5.15 9.77
N GLN A 137 5.53 -5.11 9.79
CA GLN A 137 4.77 -4.51 10.89
C GLN A 137 5.08 -5.19 12.23
N VAL A 138 5.03 -6.52 12.29
CA VAL A 138 5.29 -7.27 13.51
C VAL A 138 6.73 -7.06 13.99
N THR A 139 7.70 -7.08 13.07
CA THR A 139 9.12 -6.93 13.39
C THR A 139 9.47 -5.52 13.85
N VAL A 140 8.97 -4.49 13.17
CA VAL A 140 9.16 -3.08 13.54
C VAL A 140 8.45 -2.76 14.85
N GLY A 141 7.25 -3.31 15.05
CA GLY A 141 6.57 -3.28 16.34
C GLY A 141 7.48 -3.85 17.43
N ALA A 142 7.87 -5.12 17.31
CA ALA A 142 8.74 -5.78 18.29
C ALA A 142 10.05 -4.99 18.58
N TYR A 143 10.66 -4.38 17.55
CA TYR A 143 11.83 -3.51 17.69
C TYR A 143 11.54 -2.31 18.60
N TRP A 144 10.50 -1.53 18.32
CA TRP A 144 10.15 -0.35 19.12
C TRP A 144 9.66 -0.69 20.52
N SER A 145 9.04 -1.86 20.72
CA SER A 145 8.73 -2.34 22.07
C SER A 145 9.97 -2.76 22.85
N ALA A 146 10.90 -3.47 22.21
CA ALA A 146 12.18 -3.80 22.85
C ALA A 146 12.92 -2.52 23.27
N PHE A 147 12.87 -1.47 22.44
CA PHE A 147 13.41 -0.15 22.77
C PHE A 147 12.71 0.50 23.96
N ALA A 148 11.37 0.56 23.98
CA ALA A 148 10.61 1.15 25.08
C ALA A 148 10.86 0.40 26.40
N VAL A 149 10.88 -0.93 26.36
CA VAL A 149 11.21 -1.77 27.53
C VAL A 149 12.64 -1.50 28.00
N LEU A 150 13.60 -1.42 27.08
CA LEU A 150 14.99 -1.11 27.39
C LEU A 150 15.11 0.25 28.10
N LEU A 151 14.42 1.28 27.62
CA LEU A 151 14.40 2.61 28.23
C LEU A 151 13.81 2.59 29.66
N VAL A 152 12.69 1.88 29.86
CA VAL A 152 12.08 1.73 31.18
C VAL A 152 13.00 0.98 32.14
N LEU A 153 13.63 -0.12 31.67
CA LEU A 153 14.58 -0.89 32.48
C LEU A 153 15.83 -0.08 32.82
N PHE A 154 16.32 0.74 31.89
CA PHE A 154 17.43 1.66 32.13
C PHE A 154 17.08 2.71 33.19
N ALA A 155 15.89 3.30 33.11
CA ALA A 155 15.39 4.23 34.12
C ALA A 155 15.27 3.56 35.50
N GLN A 156 14.78 2.33 35.57
CA GLN A 156 14.70 1.55 36.80
C GLN A 156 16.08 1.18 37.36
N ALA A 157 17.02 0.76 36.52
CA ALA A 157 18.38 0.40 36.94
C ALA A 157 19.11 1.59 37.58
N ARG A 158 18.86 2.81 37.10
CA ARG A 158 19.39 4.05 37.68
C ARG A 158 18.84 4.33 39.08
N GLN A 159 17.60 3.92 39.37
CA GLN A 159 16.96 4.10 40.68
C GLN A 159 17.20 2.93 41.63
N ARG A 160 17.31 1.70 41.12
CA ARG A 160 17.46 0.46 41.90
C ARG A 160 18.45 -0.49 41.22
N PHE A 161 19.62 -0.65 41.83
CA PHE A 161 20.73 -1.46 41.30
C PHE A 161 20.51 -2.96 41.57
N MET A 162 19.54 -3.58 40.90
CA MET A 162 19.27 -5.03 41.04
C MET A 162 19.85 -5.85 39.87
N PRO A 163 20.52 -6.99 40.11
CA PRO A 163 21.09 -7.85 39.06
C PRO A 163 20.07 -8.32 38.01
N ARG A 164 18.82 -8.58 38.43
CA ARG A 164 17.73 -9.02 37.54
C ARG A 164 17.33 -7.97 36.50
N VAL A 165 17.39 -6.68 36.87
CA VAL A 165 17.09 -5.57 35.95
C VAL A 165 18.18 -5.46 34.90
N ARG A 166 19.44 -5.70 35.27
CA ARG A 166 20.58 -5.70 34.33
C ARG A 166 20.48 -6.83 33.31
N SER A 167 20.14 -8.05 33.72
CA SER A 167 19.95 -9.17 32.78
C SER A 167 18.77 -8.91 31.84
N ALA A 168 17.65 -8.38 32.35
CA ALA A 168 16.51 -8.04 31.52
C ALA A 168 16.84 -6.93 30.50
N ALA A 169 17.58 -5.89 30.92
CA ALA A 169 18.02 -4.82 30.04
C ALA A 169 19.00 -5.32 28.97
N ALA A 170 19.91 -6.23 29.33
CA ALA A 170 20.81 -6.86 28.37
C ALA A 170 20.04 -7.67 27.32
N VAL A 171 19.06 -8.47 27.72
CA VAL A 171 18.20 -9.22 26.79
C VAL A 171 17.41 -8.27 25.89
N ALA A 172 16.77 -7.24 26.45
CA ALA A 172 16.03 -6.25 25.66
C ALA A 172 16.94 -5.52 24.66
N GLY A 173 18.17 -5.17 25.06
CA GLY A 173 19.16 -4.54 24.19
C GLY A 173 19.63 -5.44 23.06
N VAL A 174 19.93 -6.71 23.34
CA VAL A 174 20.30 -7.69 22.30
C VAL A 174 19.15 -7.90 21.31
N THR A 175 17.93 -8.03 21.80
CA THR A 175 16.73 -8.15 20.94
C THR A 175 16.55 -6.90 20.08
N TRP A 176 16.66 -5.70 20.65
CA TRP A 176 16.55 -4.43 19.93
C TRP A 176 17.59 -4.31 18.81
N VAL A 177 18.86 -4.60 19.11
CA VAL A 177 19.94 -4.58 18.10
C VAL A 177 19.72 -5.65 17.03
N GLY A 178 19.37 -6.88 17.43
CA GLY A 178 19.14 -7.98 16.49
C GLY A 178 18.00 -7.69 15.52
N LEU A 179 16.87 -7.18 16.03
CA LEU A 179 15.74 -6.75 15.19
C LEU A 179 16.11 -5.54 14.32
N GLY A 180 16.88 -4.59 14.84
CA GLY A 180 17.36 -3.44 14.07
C GLY A 180 18.25 -3.83 12.89
N VAL A 181 19.20 -4.76 13.11
CA VAL A 181 20.06 -5.32 12.05
C VAL A 181 19.23 -6.07 11.02
N TRP A 182 18.25 -6.88 11.46
CA TRP A 182 17.37 -7.60 10.55
C TRP A 182 16.51 -6.66 9.70
N ILE A 183 15.93 -5.62 10.31
CA ILE A 183 15.16 -4.59 9.62
C ILE A 183 16.06 -3.90 8.59
N PHE A 184 17.24 -3.42 9.01
CA PHE A 184 18.18 -2.76 8.10
C PHE A 184 18.59 -3.64 6.92
N TYR A 185 18.87 -4.92 7.16
CA TYR A 185 19.19 -5.87 6.09
C TYR A 185 18.02 -6.03 5.11
N ASN A 186 16.79 -6.17 5.60
CA ASN A 186 15.61 -6.27 4.75
C ASN A 186 15.32 -4.99 3.98
N THR A 187 15.50 -3.83 4.61
CA THR A 187 15.10 -2.53 4.02
C THR A 187 16.19 -1.85 3.19
N ASN A 188 17.47 -2.16 3.37
CA ASN A 188 18.59 -1.49 2.67
C ASN A 188 19.45 -2.45 1.83
N VAL A 189 19.59 -3.72 2.22
CA VAL A 189 20.46 -4.67 1.49
C VAL A 189 19.65 -5.51 0.53
N LEU A 190 18.57 -6.13 1.02
CA LEU A 190 17.68 -6.94 0.19
C LEU A 190 16.83 -6.07 -0.74
N HIS A 191 16.48 -4.87 -0.28
CA HIS A 191 15.70 -3.90 -1.02
C HIS A 191 16.45 -2.55 -1.00
N PRO A 192 16.65 -1.90 -2.16
CA PRO A 192 17.15 -0.53 -2.16
C PRO A 192 16.16 0.37 -1.42
N TYR A 193 16.64 1.05 -0.39
CA TYR A 193 15.88 2.07 0.32
C TYR A 193 15.86 3.35 -0.53
N GLU A 194 14.69 3.80 -0.97
CA GLU A 194 14.52 5.07 -1.66
C GLU A 194 13.85 6.07 -0.72
N THR A 195 14.41 7.28 -0.64
CA THR A 195 13.83 8.38 0.14
C THR A 195 12.83 9.18 -0.70
N ALA A 196 11.98 9.97 -0.05
CA ALA A 196 11.11 10.90 -0.78
C ALA A 196 11.91 11.91 -1.63
N ALA A 197 13.11 12.29 -1.18
CA ALA A 197 14.01 13.14 -1.94
C ALA A 197 14.51 12.43 -3.22
N ASP A 198 14.85 11.14 -3.14
CA ASP A 198 15.25 10.35 -4.32
C ASP A 198 14.09 10.23 -5.32
N ILE A 199 12.87 9.98 -4.82
CA ILE A 199 11.67 9.90 -5.65
C ILE A 199 11.37 11.26 -6.31
N ALA A 200 11.50 12.37 -5.57
CA ALA A 200 11.29 13.71 -6.09
C ALA A 200 12.34 14.09 -7.14
N ALA A 201 13.61 13.78 -6.89
CA ALA A 201 14.70 13.99 -7.85
C ALA A 201 14.48 13.18 -9.13
N TYR A 202 14.10 11.91 -9.00
CA TYR A 202 13.71 11.06 -10.12
C TYR A 202 12.57 11.67 -10.94
N ARG A 203 11.48 12.11 -10.29
CA ARG A 203 10.34 12.74 -10.98
C ARG A 203 10.74 14.01 -11.70
N ALA A 204 11.52 14.87 -11.04
CA ALA A 204 12.01 16.11 -11.64
C ALA A 204 12.89 15.85 -12.86
N GLU A 205 13.77 14.84 -12.81
CA GLU A 205 14.61 14.45 -13.94
C GLU A 205 13.75 13.90 -15.10
N TYR A 206 12.79 13.03 -14.79
CA TYR A 206 11.86 12.47 -15.78
C TYR A 206 11.04 13.57 -16.47
N GLU A 207 10.46 14.50 -15.70
CA GLU A 207 9.68 15.63 -16.21
C GLU A 207 10.54 16.56 -17.07
N THR A 208 11.75 16.88 -16.61
CA THR A 208 12.68 17.75 -17.36
C THR A 208 13.08 17.12 -18.69
N ARG A 209 13.36 15.81 -18.70
CA ARG A 209 13.89 15.10 -19.88
C ARG A 209 12.80 14.68 -20.87
N PHE A 210 11.65 14.26 -20.36
CA PHE A 210 10.58 13.66 -21.15
C PHE A 210 9.26 14.42 -21.14
N GLY A 211 9.11 15.47 -20.33
CA GLY A 211 7.86 16.24 -20.24
C GLY A 211 7.36 16.78 -21.58
N ARG A 212 8.26 17.14 -22.49
CA ARG A 212 7.90 17.59 -23.86
C ARG A 212 7.09 16.55 -24.67
N PHE A 213 7.22 15.26 -24.35
CA PHE A 213 6.49 14.19 -25.05
C PHE A 213 5.02 14.10 -24.65
N SER A 214 4.59 14.81 -23.60
CA SER A 214 3.18 14.92 -23.23
C SER A 214 2.34 15.66 -24.29
N GLU A 215 2.96 16.59 -25.02
CA GLU A 215 2.30 17.41 -26.06
C GLU A 215 2.49 16.86 -27.48
N LEU A 216 3.46 15.95 -27.67
CA LEU A 216 3.77 15.37 -28.97
C LEU A 216 2.77 14.27 -29.35
N PRO A 217 2.48 14.09 -30.65
CA PRO A 217 1.62 13.02 -31.09
C PRO A 217 2.28 11.66 -30.80
N THR A 218 1.64 10.84 -29.98
CA THR A 218 2.07 9.47 -29.65
C THR A 218 1.26 8.43 -30.42
N PRO A 219 1.85 7.30 -30.84
CA PRO A 219 1.08 6.24 -31.48
C PRO A 219 0.11 5.61 -30.47
N ARG A 220 -1.12 5.34 -30.89
CA ARG A 220 -2.15 4.74 -30.04
C ARG A 220 -2.07 3.21 -30.10
N VAL A 221 -2.36 2.55 -28.99
CA VAL A 221 -2.47 1.09 -28.94
C VAL A 221 -3.85 0.69 -29.48
N LEU A 222 -3.89 0.08 -30.66
CA LEU A 222 -5.14 -0.37 -31.30
C LEU A 222 -5.52 -1.79 -30.87
N ALA A 223 -4.51 -2.64 -30.66
CA ALA A 223 -4.70 -4.01 -30.19
C ALA A 223 -3.52 -4.45 -29.32
N LEU A 224 -3.81 -5.30 -28.35
CA LEU A 224 -2.85 -5.92 -27.44
C LEU A 224 -3.09 -7.43 -27.40
N ASP A 225 -2.10 -8.21 -27.84
CA ASP A 225 -2.05 -9.65 -27.65
C ASP A 225 -0.96 -9.96 -26.62
N LEU A 226 -1.36 -10.52 -25.48
CA LEU A 226 -0.53 -10.63 -24.29
C LEU A 226 -0.58 -12.03 -23.69
N ALA A 227 0.58 -12.59 -23.39
CA ALA A 227 0.74 -13.76 -22.52
C ALA A 227 1.34 -13.30 -21.18
N VAL A 228 0.61 -13.53 -20.09
CA VAL A 228 1.06 -13.23 -18.72
C VAL A 228 1.27 -14.54 -17.97
N ASP A 229 2.50 -14.79 -17.55
CA ASP A 229 2.87 -15.94 -16.72
C ASP A 229 3.05 -15.47 -15.27
N ILE A 230 2.14 -15.87 -14.37
CA ILE A 230 2.22 -15.57 -12.94
C ILE A 230 2.94 -16.71 -12.21
N HIS A 231 4.08 -16.40 -11.58
CA HIS A 231 4.87 -17.31 -10.76
C HIS A 231 4.86 -16.84 -9.29
N ARG A 232 4.01 -17.44 -8.45
CA ARG A 232 3.91 -17.08 -7.02
C ARG A 232 5.17 -17.40 -6.23
N GLU A 233 5.74 -18.60 -6.37
CA GLU A 233 6.92 -19.01 -5.58
C GLU A 233 8.14 -18.11 -5.84
N GLY A 234 8.34 -17.69 -7.10
CA GLY A 234 9.39 -16.75 -7.49
C GLY A 234 9.04 -15.27 -7.28
N ARG A 235 7.79 -14.97 -6.87
CA ARG A 235 7.20 -13.62 -6.84
C ARG A 235 7.47 -12.85 -8.12
N GLU A 236 7.29 -13.51 -9.24
CA GLU A 236 7.65 -13.01 -10.56
C GLU A 236 6.45 -13.08 -11.50
N ILE A 237 6.24 -12.01 -12.27
CA ILE A 237 5.28 -11.99 -13.36
C ILE A 237 6.04 -11.67 -14.63
N ARG A 238 5.93 -12.55 -15.62
CA ARG A 238 6.49 -12.35 -16.95
C ARG A 238 5.38 -12.03 -17.92
N SER A 239 5.51 -10.91 -18.61
CA SER A 239 4.57 -10.46 -19.63
C SER A 239 5.27 -10.47 -20.99
N ARG A 240 4.72 -11.23 -21.93
CA ARG A 240 5.22 -11.33 -23.31
C ARG A 240 4.09 -11.05 -24.27
N GLY A 241 4.32 -10.25 -25.29
CA GLY A 241 3.23 -9.96 -26.20
C GLY A 241 3.59 -9.05 -27.35
N SER A 242 2.55 -8.67 -28.08
CA SER A 242 2.64 -7.69 -29.16
C SER A 242 1.53 -6.66 -29.06
N MET A 243 1.88 -5.41 -29.35
CA MET A 243 0.95 -4.30 -29.49
C MET A 243 0.91 -3.87 -30.95
N LEU A 244 -0.29 -3.69 -31.48
CA LEU A 244 -0.49 -3.00 -32.74
C LEU A 244 -0.63 -1.51 -32.44
N LEU A 245 0.42 -0.77 -32.73
CA LEU A 245 0.45 0.68 -32.60
C LEU A 245 -0.06 1.31 -33.89
N GLY A 246 -0.81 2.40 -33.79
CA GLY A 246 -1.33 3.11 -34.96
C GLY A 246 -1.33 4.60 -34.79
N ASN A 247 -1.12 5.32 -35.89
CA ASN A 247 -1.28 6.76 -35.91
C ASN A 247 -2.73 7.10 -36.30
N THR A 248 -3.56 7.43 -35.30
CA THR A 248 -4.95 7.87 -35.53
C THR A 248 -5.08 9.38 -35.71
N GLY A 249 -3.98 10.13 -35.51
CA GLY A 249 -3.95 11.57 -35.69
C GLY A 249 -3.77 12.00 -37.14
N ALA A 250 -3.88 13.30 -37.38
CA ALA A 250 -3.66 13.90 -38.70
C ALA A 250 -2.19 14.22 -38.99
N THR A 251 -1.34 14.26 -37.95
CA THR A 251 0.08 14.59 -38.04
C THR A 251 0.93 13.33 -38.15
N ARG A 252 2.08 13.42 -38.82
CA ARG A 252 3.05 12.30 -38.86
C ARG A 252 3.76 12.21 -37.52
N ILE A 253 4.03 10.98 -37.07
CA ILE A 253 4.78 10.73 -35.84
C ILE A 253 6.21 10.41 -36.22
N THR A 254 7.13 11.30 -35.85
CA THR A 254 8.57 11.16 -36.12
C THR A 254 9.29 10.51 -34.96
N GLU A 255 8.92 10.85 -33.73
CA GLU A 255 9.51 10.30 -32.52
C GLU A 255 8.46 10.10 -31.44
N PHE A 256 8.72 9.16 -30.55
CA PHE A 256 7.88 8.90 -29.39
C PHE A 256 8.72 8.25 -28.29
N ILE A 257 8.14 8.15 -27.10
CA ILE A 257 8.74 7.45 -25.97
C ILE A 257 7.92 6.22 -25.63
N VAL A 258 8.60 5.21 -25.08
CA VAL A 258 7.99 4.09 -24.40
C VAL A 258 8.36 4.21 -22.93
N SER A 259 7.36 4.43 -22.08
CA SER A 259 7.51 4.52 -20.64
C SER A 259 7.17 3.18 -19.99
N PHE A 260 7.82 2.84 -18.89
CA PHE A 260 7.56 1.64 -18.11
C PHE A 260 7.95 1.86 -16.65
N PRO A 261 7.34 1.12 -15.71
CA PRO A 261 7.73 1.19 -14.31
C PRO A 261 9.22 0.89 -14.12
N ARG A 262 9.89 1.63 -13.22
CA ARG A 262 11.30 1.40 -12.87
C ARG A 262 11.58 -0.03 -12.39
N ALA A 263 10.59 -0.67 -11.75
CA ALA A 263 10.67 -2.05 -11.28
C ALA A 263 10.45 -3.10 -12.39
N LEU A 264 10.17 -2.68 -13.63
CA LEU A 264 9.96 -3.55 -14.77
C LEU A 264 11.29 -3.80 -15.48
N HIS A 265 11.76 -5.05 -15.49
CA HIS A 265 12.93 -5.44 -16.24
C HIS A 265 12.56 -5.78 -17.68
N VAL A 266 13.18 -5.10 -18.65
CA VAL A 266 12.94 -5.33 -20.08
C VAL A 266 13.95 -6.32 -20.63
N ASN A 267 13.52 -7.56 -20.87
CA ASN A 267 14.36 -8.59 -21.50
C ASN A 267 14.51 -8.31 -23.00
N ALA A 268 13.40 -7.98 -23.67
CA ALA A 268 13.37 -7.64 -25.07
C ALA A 268 12.28 -6.61 -25.34
N LEU A 269 12.59 -5.63 -26.18
CA LEU A 269 11.64 -4.67 -26.72
C LEU A 269 12.05 -4.39 -28.17
N SER A 270 11.19 -4.77 -29.11
CA SER A 270 11.42 -4.59 -30.53
C SER A 270 10.30 -3.78 -31.15
N ILE A 271 10.72 -2.75 -31.88
CA ILE A 271 9.88 -1.81 -32.61
C ILE A 271 10.63 -1.55 -33.91
N PRO A 272 9.97 -1.47 -35.07
CA PRO A 272 10.62 -1.06 -36.31
C PRO A 272 10.78 0.48 -36.32
N ALA A 273 11.56 0.95 -35.35
CA ALA A 273 11.96 2.32 -35.12
C ALA A 273 13.37 2.29 -34.50
N THR A 274 14.16 3.31 -34.75
CA THR A 274 15.55 3.37 -34.25
C THR A 274 15.55 3.84 -32.79
N PRO A 275 16.11 3.07 -31.84
CA PRO A 275 16.28 3.52 -30.47
C PRO A 275 17.36 4.60 -30.43
N VAL A 276 17.00 5.80 -29.99
CA VAL A 276 17.90 6.97 -29.94
C VAL A 276 18.33 7.32 -28.53
N GLU A 277 17.61 6.80 -27.52
CA GLU A 277 17.92 7.05 -26.12
C GLU A 277 17.32 5.94 -25.24
N GLN A 278 18.13 5.39 -24.35
CA GLN A 278 17.70 4.37 -23.39
C GLN A 278 18.02 4.87 -21.99
N ALA A 279 17.00 5.41 -21.32
CA ALA A 279 17.09 5.91 -19.96
C ALA A 279 16.34 4.93 -19.03
N ASP A 280 16.80 3.68 -18.99
CA ASP A 280 16.13 2.61 -18.24
C ASP A 280 16.03 2.92 -16.73
N ALA A 281 17.01 3.65 -16.17
CA ALA A 281 16.96 4.15 -14.79
C ALA A 281 15.78 5.12 -14.55
N LEU A 282 15.37 5.83 -15.60
CA LEU A 282 14.21 6.71 -15.60
C LEU A 282 12.91 6.02 -16.07
N GLY A 283 12.96 4.73 -16.39
CA GLY A 283 11.81 3.99 -16.90
C GLY A 283 11.35 4.43 -18.29
N ALA A 284 12.26 4.93 -19.14
CA ALA A 284 11.88 5.45 -20.46
C ALA A 284 12.89 5.14 -21.56
N ARG A 285 12.39 4.86 -22.76
CA ARG A 285 13.18 4.72 -23.99
C ARG A 285 12.58 5.56 -25.11
N ARG A 286 13.43 6.27 -25.85
CA ARG A 286 13.02 7.11 -26.98
C ARG A 286 13.33 6.43 -28.31
N TYR A 287 12.38 6.52 -29.23
CA TYR A 287 12.44 5.92 -30.55
C TYR A 287 12.12 6.96 -31.63
N VAL A 288 12.79 6.82 -32.77
CA VAL A 288 12.56 7.62 -33.98
C VAL A 288 12.11 6.71 -35.11
N PHE A 289 11.01 7.06 -35.76
CA PHE A 289 10.54 6.42 -36.98
C PHE A 289 11.25 7.03 -38.18
N ASP A 290 11.96 6.18 -38.94
CA ASP A 290 12.56 6.53 -40.22
C ASP A 290 12.19 5.46 -41.26
N PRO A 291 11.21 5.70 -42.16
CA PRO A 291 10.47 6.96 -42.35
C PRO A 291 9.42 7.24 -41.25
N PRO A 292 8.97 8.50 -41.08
CA PRO A 292 7.95 8.86 -40.07
C PRO A 292 6.64 8.11 -40.26
N LEU A 293 6.03 7.68 -39.15
CA LEU A 293 4.76 6.94 -39.13
C LEU A 293 3.62 7.85 -39.60
N ARG A 294 3.04 7.53 -40.75
CA ARG A 294 2.00 8.34 -41.41
C ARG A 294 0.65 8.17 -40.71
N PRO A 295 -0.28 9.13 -40.86
CA PRO A 295 -1.67 8.94 -40.46
C PRO A 295 -2.22 7.63 -41.03
N THR A 296 -2.99 6.89 -40.22
CA THR A 296 -3.57 5.56 -40.48
C THR A 296 -2.57 4.40 -40.60
N GLU A 297 -1.26 4.69 -40.61
CA GLU A 297 -0.24 3.65 -40.64
C GLU A 297 -0.17 2.93 -39.30
N ARG A 298 0.17 1.65 -39.36
CA ARG A 298 0.21 0.75 -38.20
C ARG A 298 1.53 0.03 -38.14
N VAL A 299 2.00 -0.18 -36.93
CA VAL A 299 3.29 -0.77 -36.65
C VAL A 299 3.18 -1.72 -35.48
N ARG A 300 3.91 -2.83 -35.52
CA ARG A 300 3.90 -3.84 -34.45
C ARG A 300 5.07 -3.61 -33.51
N MET A 301 4.77 -3.51 -32.22
CA MET A 301 5.75 -3.54 -31.13
C MET A 301 5.65 -4.89 -30.42
N THR A 302 6.78 -5.52 -30.13
CA THR A 302 6.83 -6.77 -29.33
C THR A 302 7.66 -6.56 -28.09
N PHE A 303 7.27 -7.17 -26.97
CA PHE A 303 7.93 -7.00 -25.69
C PHE A 303 8.01 -8.31 -24.92
N ASP A 304 9.06 -8.44 -24.11
CA ASP A 304 9.27 -9.44 -23.08
C ASP A 304 9.78 -8.72 -21.85
N VAL A 305 8.93 -8.63 -20.84
CA VAL A 305 9.19 -7.88 -19.62
C VAL A 305 8.90 -8.74 -18.40
N VAL A 306 9.67 -8.52 -17.34
CA VAL A 306 9.56 -9.26 -16.09
C VAL A 306 9.46 -8.27 -14.95
N ARG A 307 8.48 -8.48 -14.08
CA ARG A 307 8.36 -7.75 -12.82
C ARG A 307 8.47 -8.70 -11.65
N LYS A 308 9.33 -8.36 -10.70
CA LYS A 308 9.38 -9.02 -9.40
C LYS A 308 8.60 -8.22 -8.37
N TYR A 309 7.81 -8.92 -7.56
CA TYR A 309 7.04 -8.34 -6.48
C TYR A 309 7.66 -8.66 -5.13
N ARG A 310 7.49 -7.74 -4.18
CA ARG A 310 7.82 -7.98 -2.77
C ARG A 310 6.80 -8.93 -2.14
N GLU A 311 5.53 -8.69 -2.43
CA GLU A 311 4.41 -9.39 -1.81
C GLU A 311 3.59 -10.13 -2.87
N ASP A 312 2.94 -11.20 -2.43
CA ASP A 312 2.04 -11.99 -3.23
C ASP A 312 0.81 -11.17 -3.63
N ARG A 313 0.75 -10.76 -4.90
CA ARG A 313 -0.40 -10.02 -5.43
C ARG A 313 -1.41 -10.94 -6.08
N THR A 314 -2.66 -10.80 -5.67
CA THR A 314 -3.82 -11.47 -6.30
C THR A 314 -4.15 -10.81 -7.64
N PHE A 315 -4.01 -9.49 -7.73
CA PHE A 315 -4.27 -8.69 -8.94
C PHE A 315 -3.14 -7.71 -9.22
N VAL A 316 -2.95 -7.43 -10.50
CA VAL A 316 -1.88 -6.61 -11.03
C VAL A 316 -2.40 -5.77 -12.19
N ALA A 317 -2.17 -4.47 -12.13
CA ALA A 317 -2.58 -3.54 -13.17
C ALA A 317 -1.65 -3.62 -14.39
N ALA A 318 -2.17 -3.36 -15.59
CA ALA A 318 -1.37 -3.30 -16.82
C ALA A 318 -0.20 -2.31 -16.71
N GLY A 319 -0.45 -1.14 -16.10
CA GLY A 319 0.58 -0.12 -15.88
C GLY A 319 1.76 -0.62 -15.03
N ASP A 320 1.57 -1.68 -14.23
CA ASP A 320 2.66 -2.27 -13.45
C ASP A 320 3.51 -3.29 -14.24
N ILE A 321 2.94 -3.96 -15.25
CA ILE A 321 3.58 -5.13 -15.88
C ILE A 321 3.75 -5.01 -17.40
N LEU A 322 3.36 -3.90 -18.00
CA LEU A 322 3.46 -3.65 -19.44
C LEU A 322 4.20 -2.33 -19.71
N PRO A 323 5.00 -2.27 -20.79
CA PRO A 323 5.46 -1.01 -21.32
C PRO A 323 4.30 -0.23 -21.93
N PHE A 324 4.33 1.08 -21.84
CA PHE A 324 3.32 1.98 -22.40
C PHE A 324 3.93 2.87 -23.49
N PRO A 325 3.39 2.85 -24.72
CA PRO A 325 3.85 3.71 -25.81
C PRO A 325 3.23 5.11 -25.66
N GLY A 326 3.98 5.99 -25.00
CA GLY A 326 3.61 7.37 -24.75
C GLY A 326 4.18 7.85 -23.43
N TYR A 327 4.00 9.15 -23.18
CA TYR A 327 4.31 9.73 -21.88
C TYR A 327 3.33 9.22 -20.83
N ASP A 328 3.81 8.97 -19.61
CA ASP A 328 3.03 8.39 -18.50
C ASP A 328 1.73 9.16 -18.21
N ALA A 329 1.69 10.50 -18.36
CA ALA A 329 0.44 11.27 -18.23
C ALA A 329 -0.61 10.97 -19.33
N ALA A 330 -0.23 10.31 -20.43
CA ALA A 330 -1.15 9.87 -21.47
C ALA A 330 -1.94 8.60 -21.09
N LEU A 331 -1.68 7.97 -19.93
CA LEU A 331 -2.53 6.90 -19.42
C LEU A 331 -3.98 7.34 -19.11
N GLU A 332 -4.22 8.64 -18.90
CA GLU A 332 -5.56 9.16 -18.59
C GLU A 332 -6.45 9.33 -19.85
N ALA A 333 -5.86 9.46 -21.04
CA ALA A 333 -6.57 9.69 -22.29
C ALA A 333 -6.70 8.39 -23.10
N ALA A 334 -7.42 7.42 -22.57
CA ALA A 334 -7.37 6.07 -23.09
C ALA A 334 -8.50 5.79 -24.11
N ASP A 335 -8.08 5.66 -25.37
CA ASP A 335 -8.88 5.02 -26.41
C ASP A 335 -9.13 3.54 -26.07
N SER A 336 -10.19 3.01 -26.65
CA SER A 336 -10.47 1.59 -26.60
C SER A 336 -9.53 0.79 -27.51
N LEU A 337 -9.13 -0.39 -27.05
CA LEU A 337 -8.33 -1.36 -27.79
C LEU A 337 -8.99 -2.74 -27.83
N ARG A 338 -8.59 -3.56 -28.80
CA ARG A 338 -8.86 -5.00 -28.80
C ARG A 338 -7.83 -5.72 -27.92
N LEU A 339 -8.30 -6.51 -26.97
CA LEU A 339 -7.47 -7.24 -26.02
C LEU A 339 -7.58 -8.75 -26.28
N GLY A 340 -6.46 -9.41 -26.51
CA GLY A 340 -6.31 -10.86 -26.44
C GLY A 340 -5.31 -11.22 -25.34
N VAL A 341 -5.71 -12.03 -24.38
CA VAL A 341 -4.89 -12.36 -23.20
C VAL A 341 -4.85 -13.85 -22.97
N GLN A 342 -3.64 -14.40 -22.86
CA GLN A 342 -3.39 -15.72 -22.33
C GLN A 342 -2.76 -15.56 -20.94
N LEU A 343 -3.37 -16.14 -19.92
CA LEU A 343 -2.92 -16.03 -18.54
C LEU A 343 -2.53 -17.41 -18.01
N GLY A 344 -1.27 -17.56 -17.59
CA GLY A 344 -0.72 -18.75 -16.94
C GLY A 344 -0.66 -18.58 -15.42
N THR A 345 -1.28 -19.47 -14.68
CA THR A 345 -1.32 -19.45 -13.20
C THR A 345 -0.86 -20.79 -12.60
N PRO A 346 -0.53 -20.82 -11.30
CA PRO A 346 -0.41 -22.08 -10.56
C PRO A 346 -1.70 -22.91 -10.65
N LEU A 347 -1.58 -24.25 -10.54
CA LEU A 347 -2.71 -25.18 -10.73
C LEU A 347 -3.88 -24.99 -9.74
N ASP A 348 -3.58 -24.51 -8.54
CA ASP A 348 -4.55 -24.22 -7.48
C ASP A 348 -5.21 -22.84 -7.63
N HIS A 349 -4.90 -22.11 -8.70
CA HIS A 349 -5.43 -20.79 -9.00
C HIS A 349 -6.13 -20.75 -10.37
N GLU A 350 -7.21 -19.97 -10.41
CA GLU A 350 -7.94 -19.58 -11.60
C GLU A 350 -7.44 -18.20 -12.05
N GLY A 351 -7.06 -18.07 -13.31
CA GLY A 351 -6.70 -16.80 -13.91
C GLY A 351 -7.93 -15.96 -14.22
N VAL A 352 -7.85 -14.66 -14.02
CA VAL A 352 -8.92 -13.70 -14.31
C VAL A 352 -8.34 -12.51 -15.08
N ALA A 353 -8.96 -12.17 -16.21
CA ALA A 353 -8.62 -11.01 -17.02
C ALA A 353 -9.92 -10.37 -17.59
N PRO A 354 -9.86 -9.12 -18.08
CA PRO A 354 -11.01 -8.47 -18.69
C PRO A 354 -11.41 -9.18 -19.99
N GLY A 355 -12.71 -9.35 -20.21
CA GLY A 355 -13.25 -9.94 -21.43
C GLY A 355 -14.00 -11.24 -21.23
N ARG A 356 -14.27 -11.91 -22.34
CA ARG A 356 -14.91 -13.22 -22.38
C ARG A 356 -13.83 -14.30 -22.35
N LEU A 357 -13.95 -15.24 -21.42
CA LEU A 357 -13.15 -16.46 -21.40
C LEU A 357 -13.49 -17.31 -22.64
N LEU A 358 -12.51 -17.54 -23.50
CA LEU A 358 -12.62 -18.37 -24.70
C LEU A 358 -12.25 -19.82 -24.40
N ARG A 359 -11.17 -20.02 -23.65
CA ARG A 359 -10.60 -21.34 -23.39
C ARG A 359 -9.93 -21.38 -22.02
N ALA A 360 -10.03 -22.51 -21.34
CA ALA A 360 -9.23 -22.82 -20.17
C ALA A 360 -8.68 -24.25 -20.31
N TRP A 361 -7.41 -24.45 -19.97
CA TRP A 361 -6.78 -25.76 -19.99
C TRP A 361 -5.70 -25.88 -18.91
N ARG A 362 -5.17 -27.09 -18.73
CA ARG A 362 -4.11 -27.38 -17.79
C ARG A 362 -2.98 -28.10 -18.50
N GLU A 363 -1.76 -27.69 -18.24
CA GLU A 363 -0.56 -28.25 -18.86
C GLU A 363 0.66 -27.97 -17.97
N ASN A 364 1.58 -28.92 -17.83
CA ASN A 364 2.82 -28.78 -17.06
C ASN A 364 2.60 -28.23 -15.63
N ASP A 365 1.65 -28.79 -14.88
CA ASP A 365 1.27 -28.35 -13.52
C ASP A 365 0.86 -26.87 -13.40
N ARG A 366 0.37 -26.29 -14.49
CA ARG A 366 -0.17 -24.92 -14.54
C ARG A 366 -1.56 -24.87 -15.16
N GLY A 367 -2.33 -23.85 -14.75
CA GLY A 367 -3.59 -23.48 -15.39
C GLY A 367 -3.37 -22.39 -16.42
N TYR A 368 -4.03 -22.50 -17.57
CA TYR A 368 -4.00 -21.50 -18.63
C TYR A 368 -5.41 -21.05 -18.99
N PHE A 369 -5.58 -19.74 -19.17
CA PHE A 369 -6.88 -19.11 -19.42
C PHE A 369 -6.73 -18.08 -20.55
N GLU A 370 -7.59 -18.18 -21.56
CA GLU A 370 -7.57 -17.32 -22.74
C GLU A 370 -8.81 -16.42 -22.74
N TYR A 371 -8.59 -15.11 -22.78
CA TYR A 371 -9.62 -14.08 -22.75
C TYR A 371 -9.53 -13.19 -23.98
N GLU A 372 -10.69 -12.73 -24.46
CA GLU A 372 -10.78 -11.72 -25.50
C GLU A 372 -11.79 -10.64 -25.12
N ALA A 373 -11.44 -9.39 -25.42
CA ALA A 373 -12.32 -8.24 -25.22
C ALA A 373 -12.16 -7.21 -26.33
N GLU A 374 -13.23 -6.48 -26.60
CA GLU A 374 -13.21 -5.27 -27.43
C GLU A 374 -13.62 -4.08 -26.57
N GLY A 375 -13.21 -2.88 -26.97
CA GLY A 375 -13.65 -1.68 -26.25
C GLY A 375 -12.90 -1.38 -24.96
N VAL A 376 -11.79 -2.08 -24.67
CA VAL A 376 -11.12 -1.99 -23.36
C VAL A 376 -10.16 -0.82 -23.32
N THR A 377 -10.11 -0.15 -22.18
CA THR A 377 -9.29 1.03 -21.95
C THR A 377 -8.02 0.64 -21.18
N TRP A 378 -6.85 1.16 -21.56
CA TRP A 378 -5.56 0.81 -20.93
C TRP A 378 -5.56 0.98 -19.39
N SER A 379 -6.12 2.09 -18.90
CA SER A 379 -6.24 2.39 -17.47
C SER A 379 -7.14 1.43 -16.67
N ARG A 380 -7.97 0.63 -17.36
CA ARG A 380 -8.89 -0.35 -16.74
C ARG A 380 -8.40 -1.80 -16.87
N LEU A 381 -7.19 -2.01 -17.40
CA LEU A 381 -6.63 -3.34 -17.54
C LEU A 381 -6.02 -3.82 -16.20
N ALA A 382 -6.58 -4.89 -15.65
CA ALA A 382 -6.05 -5.60 -14.50
C ALA A 382 -6.10 -7.11 -14.73
N PHE A 383 -5.06 -7.81 -14.31
CA PHE A 383 -4.89 -9.26 -14.43
C PHE A 383 -4.71 -9.85 -13.06
N GLY A 384 -5.28 -11.02 -12.79
CA GLY A 384 -5.15 -11.62 -11.47
C GLY A 384 -5.28 -13.12 -11.47
N SER A 385 -4.93 -13.71 -10.34
CA SER A 385 -5.14 -15.13 -10.07
C SER A 385 -5.83 -15.29 -8.72
N ARG A 386 -6.87 -16.12 -8.66
CA ARG A 386 -7.66 -16.36 -7.44
C ARG A 386 -7.74 -17.85 -7.14
N ARG A 387 -8.06 -18.22 -5.90
CA ARG A 387 -8.44 -19.62 -5.62
C ARG A 387 -9.84 -19.91 -6.21
N PRO A 388 -10.09 -21.13 -6.72
CA PRO A 388 -11.40 -21.51 -7.24
C PRO A 388 -12.48 -21.33 -6.18
N CYS A 389 -13.60 -20.70 -6.55
CA CYS A 389 -14.80 -20.72 -5.71
C CYS A 389 -15.50 -22.05 -5.93
N GLY A 390 -15.89 -22.76 -4.86
CA GLY A 390 -16.49 -24.10 -4.93
C GLY A 390 -17.82 -24.21 -5.68
N HIS A 391 -18.38 -23.10 -6.19
CA HIS A 391 -19.59 -23.07 -7.00
C HIS A 391 -19.36 -22.25 -8.27
N ALA A 392 -19.70 -22.84 -9.42
CA ALA A 392 -19.54 -22.25 -10.74
C ALA A 392 -20.40 -21.00 -10.90
N GLN A 393 -19.82 -19.81 -10.67
CA GLN A 393 -20.45 -18.53 -10.95
C GLN A 393 -19.43 -17.60 -11.61
N SER A 394 -19.87 -16.89 -12.65
CA SER A 394 -19.06 -16.00 -13.47
C SER A 394 -18.67 -14.77 -12.66
N ALA A 395 -17.37 -14.58 -12.42
CA ALA A 395 -16.84 -13.36 -11.84
C ALA A 395 -16.82 -12.25 -12.90
N ARG A 396 -17.40 -11.09 -12.58
CA ARG A 396 -17.27 -9.86 -13.37
C ARG A 396 -16.25 -8.98 -12.66
N VAL A 397 -15.17 -8.62 -13.35
CA VAL A 397 -14.18 -7.66 -12.83
C VAL A 397 -14.64 -6.27 -13.24
N GLU A 398 -15.12 -5.49 -12.29
CA GLU A 398 -15.46 -4.08 -12.47
C GLU A 398 -14.42 -3.25 -11.69
N SER A 399 -13.73 -2.35 -12.39
CA SER A 399 -12.77 -1.42 -11.80
C SER A 399 -13.54 -0.17 -11.38
N ASP A 400 -13.79 0.01 -10.09
CA ASP A 400 -14.43 1.22 -9.58
C ASP A 400 -13.53 2.44 -9.82
N GLY A 401 -13.94 3.27 -10.78
CA GLY A 401 -13.25 4.50 -11.12
C GLY A 401 -13.69 5.63 -10.22
N ASN A 402 -13.24 5.68 -8.96
CA ASN A 402 -13.07 6.94 -8.23
C ASN A 402 -12.32 6.74 -6.90
N SER A 403 -10.99 6.74 -6.93
CA SER A 403 -10.22 7.08 -5.75
C SER A 403 -9.00 7.92 -6.15
N ARG A 404 -9.13 9.24 -5.98
CA ARG A 404 -7.98 10.12 -5.81
C ARG A 404 -7.28 9.68 -4.53
N VAL A 405 -6.24 8.87 -4.66
CA VAL A 405 -5.25 8.66 -3.61
C VAL A 405 -3.92 9.14 -4.16
N GLU A 406 -3.51 10.32 -3.71
CA GLU A 406 -2.12 10.74 -3.84
C GLU A 406 -1.26 9.72 -3.09
N GLY A 407 -0.51 8.92 -3.84
CA GLY A 407 0.34 7.86 -3.31
C GLY A 407 -0.09 6.48 -3.79
N GLY A 408 0.59 5.98 -4.83
CA GLY A 408 0.74 4.55 -5.14
C GLY A 408 -0.49 3.65 -4.93
N GLY A 409 -1.67 4.05 -5.41
CA GLY A 409 -2.89 3.26 -5.27
C GLY A 409 -2.95 2.15 -6.33
N GLY A 410 -2.76 0.89 -5.92
CA GLY A 410 -3.06 -0.27 -6.74
C GLY A 410 -4.55 -0.31 -7.08
N ALA A 411 -4.88 -0.64 -8.33
CA ALA A 411 -6.27 -0.84 -8.75
C ALA A 411 -6.92 -1.95 -7.91
N GLN A 412 -7.93 -1.61 -7.11
CA GLN A 412 -8.76 -2.58 -6.40
C GLN A 412 -9.87 -3.05 -7.35
N ALA A 413 -9.75 -4.27 -7.86
CA ALA A 413 -10.86 -4.97 -8.49
C ALA A 413 -11.71 -5.61 -7.38
N LEU A 414 -12.92 -5.08 -7.17
CA LEU A 414 -13.91 -5.72 -6.27
C LEU A 414 -14.53 -6.91 -7.00
N VAL A 415 -14.16 -8.13 -6.56
CA VAL A 415 -14.83 -9.36 -6.99
C VAL A 415 -15.65 -9.86 -5.81
N SER A 416 -16.94 -9.52 -5.78
CA SER A 416 -17.88 -10.06 -4.80
C SER A 416 -18.16 -11.54 -5.12
N CYS A 417 -17.92 -12.42 -4.14
CA CYS A 417 -18.46 -13.77 -4.14
C CYS A 417 -19.81 -13.73 -3.43
N ASP A 418 -20.82 -13.08 -4.01
CA ASP A 418 -22.15 -13.01 -3.40
C ASP A 418 -22.87 -14.36 -3.53
N GLY A 419 -22.81 -15.13 -2.44
CA GLY A 419 -23.49 -16.40 -2.28
C GLY A 419 -24.04 -16.57 -0.87
N ALA A 420 -24.61 -15.52 -0.27
CA ALA A 420 -25.42 -15.70 0.92
C ALA A 420 -26.76 -16.34 0.53
N VAL A 421 -26.84 -17.66 0.63
CA VAL A 421 -28.09 -18.42 0.61
C VAL A 421 -28.97 -17.88 1.75
N ARG A 422 -29.91 -16.99 1.41
CA ARG A 422 -31.01 -16.65 2.32
C ARG A 422 -31.92 -17.87 2.43
N HIS A 423 -31.72 -18.69 3.45
CA HIS A 423 -32.80 -19.51 3.98
C HIS A 423 -33.87 -18.58 4.55
N ARG A 424 -34.89 -18.23 3.74
CA ARG A 424 -36.15 -17.72 4.27
C ARG A 424 -36.83 -18.85 5.02
N HIS A 425 -36.73 -18.87 6.34
CA HIS A 425 -37.80 -19.44 7.15
C HIS A 425 -39.01 -18.50 7.02
N GLY A 426 -39.84 -18.77 6.02
CA GLY A 426 -41.19 -18.24 5.90
C GLY A 426 -42.18 -19.32 6.31
N VAL A 427 -42.82 -19.12 7.46
CA VAL A 427 -43.97 -19.90 7.90
C VAL A 427 -45.15 -19.63 6.97
N GLY A 428 -45.72 -20.69 6.39
CA GLY A 428 -47.14 -20.82 6.07
C GLY A 428 -47.66 -20.24 4.74
N GLY A 429 -48.32 -21.09 3.96
CA GLY A 429 -49.35 -20.71 2.98
C GLY A 429 -49.10 -21.26 1.58
N GLY A 430 -49.96 -22.18 1.13
CA GLY A 430 -49.80 -22.90 -0.13
C GLY A 430 -50.06 -22.07 -1.38
N GLU A 431 -49.49 -22.52 -2.51
CA GLU A 431 -50.22 -23.01 -3.69
C GLU A 431 -49.20 -23.52 -4.74
N GLU A 432 -49.67 -24.42 -5.60
CA GLU A 432 -48.94 -25.30 -6.53
C GLU A 432 -48.11 -24.63 -7.66
N PRO A 433 -47.23 -25.40 -8.35
CA PRO A 433 -46.30 -24.86 -9.35
C PRO A 433 -46.91 -24.84 -10.77
N LEU A 434 -46.54 -23.84 -11.56
CA LEU A 434 -46.73 -23.86 -13.01
C LEU A 434 -45.41 -23.67 -13.76
N VAL A 435 -45.11 -24.71 -14.52
CA VAL A 435 -44.06 -24.89 -15.51
C VAL A 435 -44.21 -23.90 -16.67
N ARG A 436 -43.11 -23.26 -17.09
CA ARG A 436 -42.65 -23.20 -18.48
C ARG A 436 -41.22 -22.69 -18.60
#